data_AF-A0AAN6EUM3-F1
#
_entry.id   AF-A0AAN6EUM3-F1
#
_cell.length_a   1.000
_cell.length_b   1.000
_cell.length_c   1.000
_cell.angle_alpha   90.00
_cell.angle_beta   90.00
_cell.angle_gamma   90.00
#
_symmetry.space_group_name_H-M   'P 1'
#
loop_
_entity.id
_entity.type
_entity.pdbx_description
1 polymer ?
#
loop_
_entity_poly.entity_id
_entity_poly.type
_entity_poly.pdbx_seq_one_letter_code
_entity_poly.pdbx_strand_id
1 'polypeptide(L)'
;MCGHSATPGLQPGTPSTGSGSSDRDGLRAYVPNTPICIAAFDLAASALPLTIVHHSLRVYLFAKWLAEKEEMTEWLKLNNEMLFVACICHDLGASERYNGPQRFEVEGADAAADLLRAFQRSESEVHEVWTAIALHTSPGIAERITRLARLVRNGVLIDFRPAIRAAVEAVDYGITVEDALPRLEIEKVLGDAVVEQAIQTPDTKAPAASWPGILYRSYCDDPTWTGVNRAF
;
A
#
# COMPACT_ATOMS: atom_id res chain seq x y z
N MET A 1 -11.64 7.76 25.78
CA MET A 1 -10.86 6.64 26.34
C MET A 1 -11.77 5.42 26.39
N CYS A 2 -11.73 4.55 25.39
CA CYS A 2 -12.45 3.28 25.47
C CYS A 2 -11.75 2.38 26.49
N GLY A 3 -12.52 1.87 27.45
CA GLY A 3 -12.02 1.10 28.57
C GLY A 3 -11.49 -0.26 28.14
N HIS A 4 -10.35 -0.65 28.70
CA HIS A 4 -9.75 -1.96 28.51
C HIS A 4 -10.62 -3.02 29.19
N SER A 5 -11.30 -3.85 28.41
CA SER A 5 -11.92 -5.09 28.89
C SER A 5 -11.24 -6.25 28.18
N ALA A 6 -10.54 -7.09 28.96
CA ALA A 6 -9.81 -8.24 28.49
C ALA A 6 -10.76 -9.39 28.09
N THR A 7 -10.50 -10.02 26.95
CA THR A 7 -11.12 -11.28 26.52
C THR A 7 -10.04 -12.35 26.27
N PRO A 8 -10.38 -13.65 26.44
CA PRO A 8 -9.42 -14.73 26.62
C PRO A 8 -8.91 -15.34 25.31
N GLY A 9 -7.74 -15.99 25.43
CA GLY A 9 -6.85 -16.41 24.35
C GLY A 9 -7.45 -17.30 23.27
N LEU A 10 -7.18 -16.91 22.03
CA LEU A 10 -7.26 -17.75 20.83
C LEU A 10 -5.97 -18.57 20.72
N GLN A 11 -6.07 -19.89 20.56
CA GLN A 11 -4.91 -20.72 20.23
C GLN A 11 -4.50 -20.51 18.77
N PRO A 12 -3.19 -20.43 18.46
CA PRO A 12 -2.72 -20.29 17.09
C PRO A 12 -2.92 -21.61 16.33
N GLY A 13 -3.72 -21.54 15.27
CA GLY A 13 -3.76 -22.56 14.23
C GLY A 13 -2.41 -22.63 13.51
N THR A 14 -1.90 -23.83 13.33
CA THR A 14 -0.67 -24.11 12.57
C THR A 14 -0.75 -23.59 11.14
N PRO A 15 0.26 -22.89 10.61
CA PRO A 15 0.27 -22.45 9.23
C PRO A 15 0.48 -23.65 8.30
N SER A 16 -0.41 -23.81 7.30
CA SER A 16 -0.20 -24.77 6.22
C SER A 16 0.94 -24.28 5.34
N THR A 17 2.05 -25.02 5.36
CA THR A 17 3.19 -24.82 4.48
C THR A 17 2.95 -25.56 3.17
N GLY A 18 2.58 -24.85 2.10
CA GLY A 18 2.59 -25.44 0.75
C GLY A 18 1.80 -24.71 -0.33
N SER A 19 2.32 -23.58 -0.83
CA SER A 19 2.13 -23.09 -2.23
C SER A 19 2.97 -21.85 -2.57
N GLY A 20 3.48 -21.13 -1.55
CA GLY A 20 3.93 -19.74 -1.71
C GLY A 20 5.15 -19.44 -2.62
N SER A 21 5.86 -20.45 -3.16
CA SER A 21 6.99 -20.20 -4.07
C SER A 21 6.53 -19.96 -5.51
N SER A 22 5.62 -20.78 -6.03
CA SER A 22 5.19 -20.71 -7.44
C SER A 22 4.36 -19.47 -7.73
N ASP A 23 3.55 -19.03 -6.76
CA ASP A 23 2.73 -17.83 -6.91
C ASP A 23 3.62 -16.57 -6.94
N ARG A 24 4.70 -16.53 -6.15
CA ARG A 24 5.63 -15.40 -6.11
C ARG A 24 6.50 -15.31 -7.35
N ASP A 25 6.89 -16.44 -7.94
CA ASP A 25 7.64 -16.46 -9.19
C ASP A 25 6.81 -15.92 -10.36
N GLY A 26 5.50 -16.19 -10.38
CA GLY A 26 4.57 -15.63 -11.36
C GLY A 26 4.43 -14.10 -11.27
N LEU A 27 4.47 -13.55 -10.05
CA LEU A 27 4.37 -12.10 -9.83
C LEU A 27 5.56 -11.32 -10.36
N ARG A 28 6.73 -11.95 -10.54
CA ARG A 28 7.92 -11.30 -11.11
C ARG A 28 7.69 -10.73 -12.51
N ALA A 29 6.70 -11.25 -13.25
CA ALA A 29 6.31 -10.71 -14.56
C ALA A 29 5.84 -9.25 -14.52
N TYR A 30 5.39 -8.75 -13.36
CA TYR A 30 4.93 -7.37 -13.16
C TYR A 30 5.99 -6.45 -12.54
N VAL A 31 7.18 -6.97 -12.27
CA VAL A 31 8.28 -6.25 -11.63
C VAL A 31 9.25 -5.76 -12.71
N PRO A 32 9.61 -4.46 -12.75
CA PRO A 32 10.69 -3.98 -13.61
C PRO A 32 11.98 -4.76 -13.34
N ASN A 33 12.65 -5.19 -14.40
CA ASN A 33 13.86 -6.02 -14.30
C ASN A 33 15.10 -5.18 -13.96
N THR A 34 15.10 -4.57 -12.78
CA THR A 34 16.23 -3.83 -12.23
C THR A 34 16.49 -4.26 -10.78
N PRO A 35 17.74 -4.23 -10.29
CA PRO A 35 18.07 -4.73 -8.96
C PRO A 35 17.25 -4.12 -7.83
N ILE A 36 16.98 -2.81 -7.90
CA ILE A 36 16.23 -2.09 -6.86
C ILE A 36 14.74 -2.45 -6.84
N CYS A 37 14.13 -2.64 -8.01
CA CYS A 37 12.73 -3.07 -8.12
C CYS A 37 12.56 -4.52 -7.66
N ILE A 38 13.50 -5.40 -8.01
CA ILE A 38 13.52 -6.79 -7.55
C ILE A 38 13.61 -6.85 -6.02
N ALA A 39 14.51 -6.07 -5.42
CA ALA A 39 14.69 -6.02 -3.97
C ALA A 39 13.48 -5.41 -3.26
N ALA A 40 12.88 -4.35 -3.79
CA ALA A 40 11.68 -3.74 -3.22
C ALA A 40 10.47 -4.70 -3.26
N PHE A 41 10.31 -5.45 -4.36
CA PHE A 41 9.32 -6.52 -4.44
C PHE A 41 9.58 -7.62 -3.41
N ASP A 42 10.82 -8.09 -3.27
CA ASP A 42 11.15 -9.14 -2.30
C ASP A 42 10.90 -8.70 -0.87
N LEU A 43 11.22 -7.45 -0.57
CA LEU A 43 10.91 -6.84 0.71
C LEU A 43 9.41 -6.87 0.99
N ALA A 44 8.59 -6.35 0.06
CA ALA A 44 7.14 -6.34 0.17
C ALA A 44 6.57 -7.77 0.29
N ALA A 45 6.95 -8.68 -0.60
CA ALA A 45 6.48 -10.07 -0.59
C ALA A 45 6.88 -10.83 0.69
N SER A 46 8.00 -10.48 1.31
CA SER A 46 8.43 -11.11 2.57
C SER A 46 7.77 -10.53 3.82
N ALA A 47 7.18 -9.33 3.75
CA ALA A 47 6.61 -8.62 4.88
C ALA A 47 5.08 -8.56 4.85
N LEU A 48 4.48 -8.53 3.67
CA LEU A 48 3.04 -8.29 3.48
C LEU A 48 2.28 -9.58 3.12
N PRO A 49 1.00 -9.68 3.52
CA PRO A 49 0.07 -10.66 2.94
C PRO A 49 -0.01 -10.54 1.42
N LEU A 50 -0.22 -11.66 0.72
CA LEU A 50 -0.28 -11.71 -0.74
C LEU A 50 -1.30 -10.72 -1.33
N THR A 51 -2.44 -10.53 -0.67
CA THR A 51 -3.48 -9.57 -1.10
C THR A 51 -2.97 -8.12 -1.16
N ILE A 52 -2.17 -7.69 -0.19
CA ILE A 52 -1.56 -6.35 -0.19
C ILE A 52 -0.46 -6.26 -1.24
N VAL A 53 0.31 -7.34 -1.45
CA VAL A 53 1.29 -7.39 -2.57
C VAL A 53 0.60 -7.25 -3.92
N HIS A 54 -0.51 -7.95 -4.14
CA HIS A 54 -1.32 -7.81 -5.36
C HIS A 54 -1.82 -6.37 -5.51
N HIS A 55 -2.37 -5.78 -4.45
CA HIS A 55 -2.79 -4.37 -4.44
C HIS A 55 -1.68 -3.44 -4.86
N SER A 56 -0.51 -3.52 -4.22
CA SER A 56 0.62 -2.65 -4.53
C SER A 56 1.13 -2.81 -5.97
N LEU A 57 1.09 -4.03 -6.53
CA LEU A 57 1.36 -4.25 -7.96
C LEU A 57 0.28 -3.64 -8.86
N ARG A 58 -1.01 -3.79 -8.53
CA ARG A 58 -2.11 -3.13 -9.28
C ARG A 58 -1.95 -1.61 -9.24
N VAL A 59 -1.61 -1.04 -8.09
CA VAL A 59 -1.34 0.41 -7.94
C VAL A 59 -0.20 0.85 -8.85
N TYR A 60 0.90 0.10 -8.95
CA TYR A 60 1.96 0.38 -9.92
C TYR A 60 1.46 0.34 -11.36
N LEU A 61 0.70 -0.68 -11.74
CA LEU A 61 0.17 -0.82 -13.11
C LEU A 61 -0.78 0.32 -13.46
N PHE A 62 -1.69 0.70 -12.57
CA PHE A 62 -2.58 1.84 -12.78
C PHE A 62 -1.85 3.18 -12.82
N ALA A 63 -0.86 3.38 -11.95
CA ALA A 63 -0.06 4.60 -11.94
C ALA A 63 0.76 4.75 -13.23
N LYS A 64 1.38 3.66 -13.70
CA LYS A 64 2.09 3.61 -14.97
C LYS A 64 1.14 3.86 -16.15
N TRP A 65 0.00 3.18 -16.18
CA TRP A 65 -1.02 3.36 -17.22
C TRP A 65 -1.52 4.82 -17.30
N LEU A 66 -1.78 5.44 -16.15
CA LEU A 66 -2.21 6.84 -16.09
C LEU A 66 -1.13 7.78 -16.63
N ALA A 67 0.13 7.56 -16.25
CA ALA A 67 1.24 8.34 -16.77
C ALA A 67 1.41 8.17 -18.29
N GLU A 68 1.22 6.97 -18.83
CA GLU A 68 1.24 6.73 -20.29
C GLU A 68 0.06 7.43 -20.99
N LYS A 69 -1.13 7.37 -20.41
CA LYS A 69 -2.33 8.05 -20.93
C LYS A 69 -2.19 9.57 -20.95
N GLU A 70 -1.47 10.14 -19.99
CA GLU A 70 -1.17 11.58 -19.92
C GLU A 70 0.12 11.96 -20.67
N GLU A 71 0.60 11.11 -21.58
CA GLU A 71 1.77 11.37 -22.43
C GLU A 71 3.08 11.63 -21.64
N MET A 72 3.20 11.09 -20.43
CA MET A 72 4.36 11.26 -19.53
C MET A 72 5.50 10.27 -19.83
N THR A 73 5.63 9.79 -21.07
CA THR A 73 6.58 8.72 -21.44
C THR A 73 8.04 9.05 -21.11
N GLU A 74 8.49 10.28 -21.34
CA GLU A 74 9.86 10.68 -20.99
C GLU A 74 10.09 10.75 -19.48
N TRP A 75 9.09 11.19 -18.73
CA TRP A 75 9.16 11.18 -17.27
C TRP A 75 9.22 9.74 -16.74
N LEU A 76 8.40 8.82 -17.29
CA LEU A 76 8.41 7.42 -16.93
C LEU A 76 9.77 6.76 -17.19
N LYS A 77 10.40 7.01 -18.35
CA LYS A 77 11.73 6.44 -18.66
C LYS A 77 12.77 6.73 -17.56
N LEU A 78 12.69 7.91 -16.95
CA LEU A 78 13.62 8.33 -15.90
C LEU A 78 13.18 7.92 -14.49
N ASN A 79 11.88 7.76 -14.25
CA ASN A 79 11.31 7.61 -12.91
C ASN A 79 10.62 6.27 -12.67
N ASN A 80 10.63 5.33 -13.62
CA ASN A 80 9.89 4.07 -13.49
C ASN A 80 10.35 3.24 -12.29
N GLU A 81 11.65 3.26 -11.97
CA GLU A 81 12.16 2.57 -10.77
C GLU A 81 11.58 3.19 -9.49
N MET A 82 11.58 4.53 -9.39
CA MET A 82 11.05 5.23 -8.22
C MET A 82 9.53 5.09 -8.11
N LEU A 83 8.82 5.08 -9.24
CA LEU A 83 7.39 4.78 -9.31
C LEU A 83 7.10 3.37 -8.80
N PHE A 84 7.84 2.38 -9.26
CA PHE A 84 7.67 1.01 -8.79
C PHE A 84 7.97 0.87 -7.30
N VAL A 85 9.11 1.40 -6.81
CA VAL A 85 9.48 1.34 -5.40
C VAL A 85 8.42 2.02 -4.53
N ALA A 86 7.95 3.21 -4.92
CA ALA A 86 6.92 3.91 -4.17
C ALA A 86 5.62 3.09 -4.09
N CYS A 87 5.13 2.55 -5.22
CA CYS A 87 3.90 1.76 -5.24
C CYS A 87 4.04 0.43 -4.49
N ILE A 88 5.13 -0.33 -4.69
CA ILE A 88 5.29 -1.65 -4.06
C ILE A 88 5.47 -1.56 -2.54
N CYS A 89 6.03 -0.46 -2.05
CA CYS A 89 6.35 -0.24 -0.64
C CYS A 89 5.30 0.56 0.14
N HIS A 90 4.29 1.18 -0.50
CA HIS A 90 3.46 2.19 0.17
C HIS A 90 2.70 1.69 1.40
N ASP A 91 2.35 0.41 1.41
CA ASP A 91 1.64 -0.26 2.52
C ASP A 91 2.58 -1.09 3.43
N LEU A 92 3.91 -1.01 3.28
CA LEU A 92 4.84 -1.79 4.13
C LEU A 92 4.60 -1.57 5.63
N GLY A 93 4.24 -0.34 6.03
CA GLY A 93 3.94 -0.02 7.42
C GLY A 93 2.70 -0.72 7.98
N ALA A 94 1.84 -1.30 7.14
CA ALA A 94 0.71 -2.13 7.58
C ALA A 94 1.15 -3.57 7.95
N SER A 95 2.40 -3.94 7.69
CA SER A 95 2.96 -5.23 8.11
C SER A 95 3.38 -5.23 9.58
N GLU A 96 3.43 -6.43 10.18
CA GLU A 96 4.01 -6.62 11.51
C GLU A 96 5.50 -6.24 11.57
N ARG A 97 6.24 -6.46 10.49
CA ARG A 97 7.69 -6.16 10.43
C ARG A 97 7.98 -4.66 10.56
N TYR A 98 7.08 -3.82 10.06
CA TYR A 98 7.20 -2.35 10.08
C TYR A 98 6.10 -1.70 10.94
N ASN A 99 5.66 -2.40 11.98
CA ASN A 99 4.72 -1.88 12.97
C ASN A 99 5.45 -1.05 14.04
N GLY A 100 6.15 0.02 13.62
CA GLY A 100 6.84 0.94 14.52
C GLY A 100 5.90 1.93 15.23
N PRO A 101 6.40 2.95 15.94
CA PRO A 101 5.56 3.86 16.73
C PRO A 101 4.72 4.85 15.91
N GLN A 102 5.03 5.09 14.64
CA GLN A 102 4.35 6.07 13.79
C GLN A 102 3.20 5.44 12.99
N ARG A 103 2.35 6.29 12.39
CA ARG A 103 1.33 5.81 11.44
C ARG A 103 1.95 4.98 10.32
N PHE A 104 1.19 4.01 9.81
CA PHE A 104 1.65 3.08 8.79
C PHE A 104 2.19 3.76 7.52
N GLU A 105 1.65 4.94 7.14
CA GLU A 105 2.14 5.67 5.98
C GLU A 105 3.60 6.13 6.16
N VAL A 106 3.97 6.52 7.38
CA VAL A 106 5.33 6.98 7.71
C VAL A 106 6.27 5.79 7.83
N GLU A 107 5.85 4.73 8.51
CA GLU A 107 6.66 3.51 8.66
C GLU A 107 6.98 2.86 7.30
N GLY A 108 6.00 2.84 6.38
CA GLY A 108 6.22 2.36 5.01
C GLY A 108 7.17 3.26 4.22
N ALA A 109 7.07 4.58 4.40
CA ALA A 109 7.96 5.54 3.76
C ALA A 109 9.41 5.41 4.26
N ASP A 110 9.60 5.22 5.57
CA ASP A 110 10.91 5.01 6.20
C ASP A 110 11.55 3.70 5.69
N ALA A 111 10.78 2.61 5.63
CA ALA A 111 11.26 1.34 5.08
C ALA A 111 11.73 1.45 3.62
N ALA A 112 10.99 2.19 2.79
CA ALA A 112 11.39 2.45 1.41
C ALA A 112 12.64 3.33 1.33
N ALA A 113 12.76 4.35 2.18
CA ALA A 113 13.92 5.22 2.23
C ALA A 113 15.21 4.45 2.59
N ASP A 114 15.14 3.55 3.56
CA ASP A 114 16.26 2.69 3.94
C ASP A 114 16.71 1.78 2.78
N LEU A 115 15.75 1.20 2.06
CA LEU A 115 16.04 0.41 0.86
C LEU A 115 16.73 1.26 -0.21
N LEU A 116 16.21 2.44 -0.53
CA LEU A 116 16.80 3.31 -1.55
C LEU A 116 18.22 3.77 -1.20
N ARG A 117 18.48 4.06 0.09
CA ARG A 117 19.82 4.40 0.58
C ARG A 117 20.78 3.22 0.50
N ALA A 118 20.32 2.00 0.77
CA ALA A 118 21.13 0.79 0.58
C ALA A 118 21.54 0.59 -0.89
N PHE A 119 20.73 1.05 -1.83
CA PHE A 119 21.03 1.10 -3.27
C PHE A 119 21.73 2.40 -3.72
N GLN A 120 22.22 3.22 -2.78
CA GLN A 120 22.96 4.45 -3.04
C GLN A 120 22.22 5.44 -3.94
N ARG A 121 20.88 5.47 -3.89
CA ARG A 121 20.10 6.52 -4.56
C ARG A 121 20.36 7.86 -3.92
N SER A 122 20.12 8.92 -4.68
CA SER A 122 20.30 10.28 -4.19
C SER A 122 19.27 10.60 -3.10
N GLU A 123 19.62 11.45 -2.14
CA GLU A 123 18.66 11.88 -1.10
C GLU A 123 17.45 12.62 -1.69
N SER A 124 17.58 13.19 -2.90
CA SER A 124 16.44 13.77 -3.62
C SER A 124 15.42 12.69 -4.01
N GLU A 125 15.88 11.54 -4.49
CA GLU A 125 15.01 10.42 -4.87
C GLU A 125 14.42 9.73 -3.65
N VAL A 126 15.24 9.56 -2.61
CA VAL A 126 14.78 9.06 -1.30
C VAL A 126 13.65 9.95 -0.79
N HIS A 127 13.84 11.27 -0.80
CA HIS A 127 12.82 12.21 -0.37
C HIS A 127 11.57 12.18 -1.25
N GLU A 128 11.71 12.04 -2.58
CA GLU A 128 10.56 12.00 -3.49
C GLU A 128 9.70 10.73 -3.26
N VAL A 129 10.33 9.56 -3.12
CA VAL A 129 9.63 8.30 -2.82
C VAL A 129 9.02 8.33 -1.42
N TRP A 130 9.77 8.78 -0.41
CA TRP A 130 9.27 8.92 0.95
C TRP A 130 8.03 9.82 0.99
N THR A 131 8.08 10.97 0.28
CA THR A 131 6.95 11.91 0.20
C THR A 131 5.73 11.29 -0.47
N ALA A 132 5.95 10.53 -1.55
CA ALA A 132 4.86 9.85 -2.26
C ALA A 132 4.16 8.81 -1.39
N ILE A 133 4.93 8.02 -0.62
CA ILE A 133 4.39 7.03 0.30
C ILE A 133 3.72 7.71 1.49
N ALA A 134 4.39 8.62 2.20
CA ALA A 134 3.85 9.24 3.41
C ALA A 134 2.51 9.99 3.19
N LEU A 135 2.25 10.44 1.96
CA LEU A 135 1.06 11.21 1.60
C LEU A 135 0.01 10.41 0.80
N HIS A 136 0.20 9.12 0.52
CA HIS A 136 -0.72 8.38 -0.36
C HIS A 136 -2.17 8.30 0.15
N THR A 137 -2.40 8.50 1.46
CA THR A 137 -3.73 8.60 2.10
C THR A 137 -4.23 10.03 2.30
N SER A 138 -3.50 11.05 1.84
CA SER A 138 -3.75 12.47 2.12
C SER A 138 -4.37 13.20 0.92
N PRO A 139 -5.73 13.17 0.76
CA PRO A 139 -6.41 13.78 -0.38
C PRO A 139 -6.17 15.29 -0.46
N GLY A 140 -5.99 15.79 -1.68
CA GLY A 140 -5.78 17.20 -2.00
C GLY A 140 -4.33 17.67 -1.92
N ILE A 141 -3.50 16.97 -1.13
CA ILE A 141 -2.06 17.25 -0.96
C ILE A 141 -1.24 16.39 -1.92
N ALA A 142 -1.41 15.06 -1.87
CA ALA A 142 -0.60 14.13 -2.66
C ALA A 142 -0.70 14.40 -4.16
N GLU A 143 -1.88 14.80 -4.64
CA GLU A 143 -2.15 15.09 -6.05
C GLU A 143 -1.45 16.37 -6.55
N ARG A 144 -0.94 17.22 -5.65
CA ARG A 144 -0.35 18.52 -6.00
C ARG A 144 1.13 18.68 -5.65
N ILE A 145 1.67 17.89 -4.74
CA ILE A 145 3.01 18.11 -4.20
C ILE A 145 4.12 17.69 -5.17
N THR A 146 4.05 16.48 -5.73
CA THR A 146 5.00 15.96 -6.72
C THR A 146 4.28 15.11 -7.75
N ARG A 147 4.91 14.90 -8.91
CA ARG A 147 4.36 14.01 -9.94
C ARG A 147 4.28 12.56 -9.44
N LEU A 148 5.32 12.10 -8.74
CA LEU A 148 5.37 10.76 -8.18
C LEU A 148 4.25 10.54 -7.16
N ALA A 149 4.09 11.44 -6.18
CA ALA A 149 3.03 11.37 -5.18
C ALA A 149 1.64 11.35 -5.81
N ARG A 150 1.42 12.19 -6.84
CA ARG A 150 0.16 12.22 -7.59
C ARG A 150 -0.14 10.88 -8.27
N LEU A 151 0.85 10.26 -8.91
CA LEU A 151 0.65 9.00 -9.61
C LEU A 151 0.40 7.83 -8.65
N VAL A 152 1.15 7.73 -7.54
CA VAL A 152 0.92 6.72 -6.50
C VAL A 152 -0.50 6.87 -5.91
N ARG A 153 -0.87 8.09 -5.51
CA ARG A 153 -2.20 8.40 -4.98
C ARG A 153 -3.31 8.03 -5.97
N ASN A 154 -3.18 8.41 -7.23
CA ASN A 154 -4.18 8.06 -8.24
C ASN A 154 -4.20 6.57 -8.55
N GLY A 155 -3.07 5.85 -8.51
CA GLY A 155 -3.04 4.40 -8.60
C GLY A 155 -3.87 3.74 -7.50
N VAL A 156 -3.71 4.19 -6.25
CA VAL A 156 -4.54 3.76 -5.09
C VAL A 156 -6.02 4.06 -5.33
N LEU A 157 -6.36 5.26 -5.79
CA LEU A 157 -7.75 5.64 -6.06
C LEU A 157 -8.35 4.84 -7.21
N ILE A 158 -7.61 4.56 -8.28
CA ILE A 158 -8.08 3.72 -9.39
C ILE A 158 -8.30 2.27 -8.92
N ASP A 159 -7.49 1.76 -7.98
CA ASP A 159 -7.67 0.42 -7.45
C ASP A 159 -8.88 0.30 -6.50
N PHE A 160 -9.21 1.34 -5.73
CA PHE A 160 -10.27 1.28 -4.71
C PHE A 160 -11.56 2.03 -5.04
N ARG A 161 -11.58 2.92 -6.02
CA ARG A 161 -12.73 3.78 -6.32
C ARG A 161 -13.21 3.55 -7.76
N PRO A 162 -14.23 2.70 -7.97
CA PRO A 162 -14.77 2.41 -9.31
C PRO A 162 -15.17 3.66 -10.10
N ALA A 163 -15.70 4.69 -9.42
CA ALA A 163 -16.03 5.97 -10.04
C ALA A 163 -14.80 6.71 -10.59
N ILE A 164 -13.67 6.67 -9.87
CA ILE A 164 -12.40 7.25 -10.35
C ILE A 164 -11.85 6.43 -11.51
N ARG A 165 -11.86 5.08 -11.40
CA ARG A 165 -11.45 4.17 -12.47
C ARG A 165 -12.25 4.43 -13.76
N ALA A 166 -13.56 4.64 -13.65
CA ALA A 166 -14.42 4.98 -14.78
C ALA A 166 -14.11 6.37 -15.35
N ALA A 167 -13.92 7.38 -14.48
CA ALA A 167 -13.63 8.75 -14.91
C ALA A 167 -12.31 8.88 -15.68
N VAL A 168 -11.32 8.04 -15.37
CA VAL A 168 -10.08 7.98 -16.14
C VAL A 168 -10.14 6.99 -17.29
N GLU A 169 -11.27 6.34 -17.56
CA GLU A 169 -11.47 5.33 -18.62
C GLU A 169 -10.54 4.11 -18.50
N ALA A 170 -10.28 3.67 -17.27
CA ALA A 170 -9.43 2.50 -16.98
C ALA A 170 -10.24 1.22 -16.67
N VAL A 171 -11.53 1.16 -17.03
CA VAL A 171 -12.41 0.02 -16.66
C VAL A 171 -11.90 -1.29 -17.26
N ASP A 172 -11.72 -1.34 -18.59
CA ASP A 172 -11.28 -2.55 -19.27
C ASP A 172 -9.84 -2.96 -18.89
N TYR A 173 -8.97 -1.97 -18.72
CA TYR A 173 -7.63 -2.21 -18.20
C TYR A 173 -7.65 -2.76 -16.78
N GLY A 174 -8.54 -2.24 -15.93
CA GLY A 174 -8.74 -2.71 -14.56
C GLY A 174 -9.21 -4.16 -14.47
N ILE A 175 -10.09 -4.60 -15.38
CA ILE A 175 -10.50 -6.01 -15.49
C ILE A 175 -9.28 -6.88 -15.79
N THR A 176 -8.48 -6.50 -16.80
CA THR A 176 -7.24 -7.22 -17.17
C THR A 176 -6.26 -7.30 -16.00
N VAL A 177 -6.11 -6.19 -15.26
CA VAL A 177 -5.22 -6.10 -14.09
C VAL A 177 -5.72 -6.97 -12.93
N GLU A 178 -7.03 -7.00 -12.66
CA GLU A 178 -7.61 -7.82 -11.58
C GLU A 178 -7.66 -9.31 -11.90
N ASP A 179 -7.81 -9.69 -13.18
CA ASP A 179 -7.67 -11.08 -13.63
C ASP A 179 -6.24 -11.60 -13.39
N ALA A 180 -5.25 -10.75 -13.66
CA ALA A 180 -3.83 -11.04 -13.44
C ALA A 180 -3.43 -11.02 -11.96
N LEU A 181 -3.98 -10.09 -11.18
CA LEU A 181 -3.64 -9.80 -9.79
C LEU A 181 -4.92 -9.75 -8.94
N PRO A 182 -5.50 -10.91 -8.56
CA PRO A 182 -6.78 -10.98 -7.86
C PRO A 182 -6.85 -10.11 -6.61
N ARG A 183 -8.02 -9.52 -6.33
CA ARG A 183 -8.24 -8.59 -5.21
C ARG A 183 -8.12 -9.23 -3.83
N LEU A 184 -8.52 -10.49 -3.68
CA LEU A 184 -8.37 -11.28 -2.44
C LEU A 184 -8.80 -10.52 -1.16
N GLU A 185 -9.99 -9.91 -1.20
CA GLU A 185 -10.58 -9.12 -0.08
C GLU A 185 -9.67 -8.02 0.48
N ILE A 186 -8.86 -7.39 -0.38
CA ILE A 186 -7.89 -6.35 -0.01
C ILE A 186 -8.47 -5.28 0.92
N GLU A 187 -9.70 -4.81 0.69
CA GLU A 187 -10.32 -3.75 1.50
C GLU A 187 -10.47 -4.17 2.96
N LYS A 188 -10.82 -5.44 3.19
CA LYS A 188 -10.91 -5.99 4.54
C LYS A 188 -9.51 -6.18 5.12
N VAL A 189 -8.61 -6.84 4.39
CA VAL A 189 -7.29 -7.21 4.94
C VAL A 189 -6.43 -5.98 5.26
N LEU A 190 -6.39 -4.98 4.38
CA LEU A 190 -5.65 -3.74 4.64
C LEU A 190 -6.30 -2.94 5.79
N GLY A 191 -7.63 -2.81 5.76
CA GLY A 191 -8.37 -2.09 6.79
C GLY A 191 -8.16 -2.70 8.19
N ASP A 192 -8.24 -4.03 8.29
CA ASP A 192 -8.02 -4.77 9.54
C ASP A 192 -6.58 -4.59 10.04
N ALA A 193 -5.58 -4.76 9.17
CA ALA A 193 -4.17 -4.59 9.55
C ALA A 193 -3.89 -3.20 10.13
N VAL A 194 -4.44 -2.14 9.52
CA VAL A 194 -4.27 -0.77 10.03
C VAL A 194 -5.00 -0.55 11.35
N VAL A 195 -6.22 -1.10 11.51
CA VAL A 195 -6.99 -0.99 12.75
C VAL A 195 -6.34 -1.78 13.88
N GLU A 196 -5.81 -2.98 13.62
CA GLU A 196 -5.14 -3.82 14.62
C GLU A 196 -3.93 -3.10 15.23
N GLN A 197 -3.13 -2.40 14.43
CA GLN A 197 -2.05 -1.55 14.94
C GLN A 197 -2.59 -0.37 15.75
N ALA A 198 -3.65 0.28 15.26
CA ALA A 198 -4.30 1.42 15.93
C ALA A 198 -4.88 1.05 17.31
N ILE A 199 -5.40 -0.16 17.50
CA ILE A 199 -5.91 -0.63 18.79
C ILE A 199 -4.81 -0.62 19.87
N GLN A 200 -3.57 -0.93 19.50
CA GLN A 200 -2.46 -1.03 20.44
C GLN A 200 -1.94 0.35 20.87
N THR A 201 -1.84 1.29 19.93
CA THR A 201 -1.24 2.63 20.16
C THR A 201 -1.97 3.74 19.40
N PRO A 202 -3.25 4.01 19.73
CA PRO A 202 -4.11 4.87 18.91
C PRO A 202 -3.61 6.32 18.80
N ASP A 203 -2.95 6.83 19.84
CA ASP A 203 -2.45 8.22 19.87
C ASP A 203 -1.40 8.50 18.79
N THR A 204 -0.64 7.49 18.37
CA THR A 204 0.42 7.64 17.35
C THR A 204 0.06 6.96 16.02
N LYS A 205 -0.61 5.80 16.07
CA LYS A 205 -1.03 5.05 14.87
C LYS A 205 -2.29 5.59 14.20
N ALA A 206 -3.20 6.20 14.97
CA ALA A 206 -4.48 6.66 14.48
C ALA A 206 -4.80 8.13 14.86
N PRO A 207 -3.95 9.12 14.49
CA PRO A 207 -4.29 10.53 14.65
C PRO A 207 -5.68 10.87 14.10
N ALA A 208 -6.44 11.68 14.83
CA ALA A 208 -7.87 11.88 14.56
C ALA A 208 -8.21 12.42 13.16
N ALA A 209 -7.26 13.08 12.49
CA ALA A 209 -7.37 13.64 11.14
C ALA A 209 -6.52 12.87 10.12
N SER A 210 -6.49 11.54 10.21
CA SER A 210 -5.86 10.65 9.23
C SER A 210 -6.81 9.52 8.82
N TRP A 211 -6.50 8.84 7.71
CA TRP A 211 -7.27 7.66 7.27
C TRP A 211 -7.27 6.53 8.33
N PRO A 212 -6.13 6.17 8.96
CA PRO A 212 -6.13 5.27 10.12
C PRO A 212 -7.05 5.73 11.27
N GLY A 213 -7.08 7.05 11.56
CA GLY A 213 -7.97 7.62 12.56
C GLY A 213 -9.46 7.44 12.25
N ILE A 214 -9.81 7.53 10.97
CA ILE A 214 -11.18 7.30 10.48
C ILE A 214 -11.56 5.82 10.62
N LEU A 215 -10.69 4.90 10.21
CA LEU A 215 -10.92 3.46 10.35
C LEU A 215 -11.03 3.02 11.80
N TYR A 216 -10.14 3.53 12.66
CA TYR A 216 -10.15 3.22 14.09
C TYR A 216 -11.41 3.72 14.78
N ARG A 217 -11.91 4.92 14.42
CA ARG A 217 -13.19 5.43 14.94
C ARG A 217 -14.35 4.54 14.54
N SER A 218 -14.40 4.14 13.27
CA SER A 218 -15.41 3.20 12.75
C SER A 218 -15.38 1.85 13.50
N TYR A 219 -14.19 1.35 13.84
CA TYR A 219 -14.04 0.17 14.70
C TYR A 219 -14.57 0.41 16.12
N CYS A 220 -14.26 1.55 16.75
CA CYS A 220 -14.77 1.88 18.08
C CYS A 220 -16.31 2.00 18.12
N ASP A 221 -16.94 2.42 17.02
CA ASP A 221 -18.40 2.53 16.93
C ASP A 221 -19.10 1.15 16.91
N ASP A 222 -18.47 0.12 16.34
CA ASP A 222 -18.97 -1.27 16.31
C ASP A 222 -17.82 -2.30 16.29
N PRO A 223 -17.19 -2.62 17.45
CA PRO A 223 -16.06 -3.55 17.51
C PRO A 223 -16.40 -4.99 17.15
N THR A 224 -17.69 -5.31 17.00
CA THR A 224 -18.18 -6.65 16.67
C THR A 224 -18.34 -6.86 15.16
N TRP A 225 -18.22 -5.78 14.37
CA TRP A 225 -18.28 -5.84 12.92
C TRP A 225 -17.10 -6.62 12.32
N THR A 226 -17.39 -7.62 11.49
CA THR A 226 -16.38 -8.50 10.88
C THR A 226 -16.21 -8.30 9.37
N GLY A 227 -17.04 -7.48 8.74
CA GLY A 227 -16.94 -7.15 7.30
C GLY A 227 -15.83 -6.15 6.99
N VAL A 228 -15.80 -5.64 5.75
CA VAL A 228 -14.94 -4.49 5.39
C VAL A 228 -15.28 -3.32 6.32
N ASN A 229 -14.26 -2.66 6.87
CA ASN A 229 -14.45 -1.52 7.76
C ASN A 229 -15.37 -0.48 7.08
N ARG A 230 -16.42 -0.03 7.79
CA ARG A 230 -17.45 0.85 7.21
C ARG A 230 -16.94 2.21 6.73
N ALA A 231 -15.71 2.58 7.11
CA ALA A 231 -15.09 3.84 6.73
C ALA A 231 -13.89 3.68 5.77
N PHE A 232 -13.71 2.49 5.18
CA PHE A 232 -12.73 2.21 4.13
C PHE A 232 -13.06 2.95 2.82
#